data_AF-U6CNX9-F1
#
_entry.id   AF-U6CNX9-F1
#
_cell.length_a   1.000
_cell.length_b   1.000
_cell.length_c   1.000
_cell.angle_alpha   90.00
_cell.angle_beta   90.00
_cell.angle_gamma   90.00
#
_symmetry.space_group_name_H-M   'P 1'
#
loop_
_entity.id
_entity.type
_entity.pdbx_description
1 polymer ?
#
loop_
_entity_poly.entity_id
_entity_poly.type
_entity_poly.pdbx_seq_one_letter_code
_entity_poly.pdbx_strand_id
1 'polypeptide(L)'
;MENGAVYRPTTEEDPGPARGARSGLAAYFSLGRLPMRRLALKALQLLLSLLAFICEEVVSQCTLCGGLYFFEFVSCSAFLLSLLILIVYCTPVYDQVDTPKVKQSDFYLTAGTGFVFLLASIIFVSTHDRTKAEIAATVFGFLASIMFLSDFVIMLFERRQESQMRKPEAARSAGALTEPLNA
;
A
#
# COMPACT_ATOMS: atom_id res chain seq x y z
N MET A 1 47.94 18.85 -45.77
CA MET A 1 48.08 19.72 -44.57
C MET A 1 46.98 20.75 -44.69
N GLU A 2 45.98 20.87 -43.82
CA GLU A 2 45.73 20.33 -42.49
C GLU A 2 44.20 20.21 -42.30
N ASN A 3 43.81 19.18 -41.57
CA ASN A 3 42.42 18.87 -41.21
C ASN A 3 41.92 19.91 -40.20
N GLY A 4 41.09 20.84 -40.65
CA GLY A 4 40.78 22.07 -39.89
C GLY A 4 39.36 22.23 -39.35
N ALA A 5 38.59 21.16 -39.11
CA ALA A 5 37.29 21.28 -38.44
C ALA A 5 36.79 19.97 -37.79
N VAL A 6 37.64 19.27 -37.03
CA VAL A 6 37.26 18.07 -36.26
C VAL A 6 37.43 18.34 -34.77
N TYR A 7 36.71 19.31 -34.21
CA TYR A 7 36.36 19.34 -32.79
C TYR A 7 35.11 20.20 -32.61
N ARG A 8 33.94 19.55 -32.52
CA ARG A 8 32.81 20.13 -31.79
C ARG A 8 33.15 20.03 -30.31
N PRO A 9 32.93 21.06 -29.48
CA PRO A 9 32.99 20.88 -28.03
C PRO A 9 31.77 20.04 -27.62
N THR A 10 31.92 18.72 -27.57
CA THR A 10 31.06 17.87 -26.73
C THR A 10 31.52 18.04 -25.30
N THR A 11 31.28 19.22 -24.74
CA THR A 11 31.06 19.35 -23.31
C THR A 11 29.55 19.36 -23.18
N GLU A 12 28.93 18.18 -23.17
CA GLU A 12 27.66 18.05 -22.47
C GLU A 12 27.98 18.46 -21.02
N GLU A 13 27.47 19.62 -20.60
CA GLU A 13 27.26 19.85 -19.17
C GLU A 13 26.38 18.70 -18.71
N ASP A 14 26.96 17.79 -17.92
CA ASP A 14 26.19 16.95 -17.02
C ASP A 14 25.21 17.87 -16.28
N PRO A 15 23.89 17.76 -16.47
CA PRO A 15 22.96 18.45 -15.62
C PRO A 15 22.94 17.65 -14.31
N GLY A 16 24.02 17.80 -13.54
CA GLY A 16 24.00 17.52 -12.12
C GLY A 16 22.76 18.21 -11.54
N PRO A 17 22.02 17.55 -10.63
CA PRO A 17 20.72 18.01 -10.18
C PRO A 17 20.88 19.25 -9.31
N ALA A 18 20.98 20.42 -9.94
CA ALA A 18 21.04 21.70 -9.28
C ALA A 18 19.78 22.51 -9.59
N ARG A 19 18.65 22.08 -9.00
CA ARG A 19 17.53 22.99 -8.75
C ARG A 19 16.83 22.65 -7.43
N GLY A 20 17.17 23.44 -6.42
CA GLY A 20 16.36 23.63 -5.23
C GLY A 20 16.83 22.83 -4.03
N ALA A 21 17.74 23.43 -3.26
CA ALA A 21 17.95 23.09 -1.86
C ALA A 21 16.62 23.21 -1.09
N ARG A 22 15.88 22.10 -1.00
CA ARG A 22 14.82 21.89 -0.01
C ARG A 22 15.21 20.70 0.87
N SER A 23 16.07 21.03 1.83
CA SER A 23 16.16 20.48 3.19
C SER A 23 15.63 19.05 3.42
N GLY A 24 16.56 18.11 3.53
CA GLY A 24 16.65 17.16 4.66
C GLY A 24 15.75 15.92 4.68
N LEU A 25 14.47 16.02 4.34
CA LEU A 25 13.55 14.86 4.32
C LEU A 25 12.70 14.77 3.04
N ALA A 26 12.46 15.90 2.37
CA ALA A 26 11.70 15.94 1.12
C ALA A 26 12.42 15.28 -0.06
N ALA A 27 13.74 15.14 0.00
CA ALA A 27 14.54 14.43 -1.01
C ALA A 27 14.48 12.91 -0.88
N TYR A 28 14.24 12.38 0.34
CA TYR A 28 14.09 10.94 0.59
C TYR A 28 12.65 10.45 0.41
N PHE A 29 11.67 11.28 0.78
CA PHE A 29 10.25 10.97 0.65
C PHE A 29 9.74 11.42 -0.72
N SER A 30 9.90 10.60 -1.76
CA SER A 30 9.26 10.87 -3.05
C SER A 30 7.76 10.56 -2.97
N LEU A 31 6.97 11.43 -2.32
CA LEU A 31 5.50 11.30 -2.25
C LEU A 31 4.83 11.35 -3.64
N GLY A 32 5.53 11.78 -4.69
CA GLY A 32 4.98 11.96 -6.03
C GLY A 32 4.77 10.67 -6.84
N ARG A 33 5.12 9.49 -6.29
CA ARG A 33 5.22 8.25 -7.07
C ARG A 33 3.97 7.36 -7.03
N LEU A 34 3.10 7.54 -6.02
CA LEU A 34 1.79 6.87 -5.92
C LEU A 34 0.66 7.90 -6.08
N PRO A 35 -0.51 7.52 -6.66
CA PRO A 35 -1.66 8.41 -6.69
C PRO A 35 -2.02 8.79 -5.26
N MET A 36 -2.15 10.09 -5.00
CA MET A 36 -2.36 10.64 -3.65
C MET A 36 -3.52 9.97 -2.90
N ARG A 37 -4.50 9.45 -3.64
CA ARG A 37 -5.61 8.64 -3.13
C ARG A 37 -5.15 7.35 -2.43
N ARG A 38 -4.23 6.58 -3.03
CA ARG A 38 -3.70 5.35 -2.42
C ARG A 38 -2.87 5.65 -1.20
N LEU A 39 -2.06 6.70 -1.24
CA LEU A 39 -1.28 7.13 -0.08
C LEU A 39 -2.21 7.50 1.08
N ALA A 40 -3.27 8.28 0.79
CA ALA A 40 -4.29 8.63 1.77
C ALA A 40 -5.02 7.41 2.33
N LEU A 41 -5.34 6.41 1.51
CA LEU A 41 -5.96 5.16 1.97
C LEU A 41 -5.05 4.38 2.92
N LYS A 42 -3.77 4.19 2.55
CA LYS A 42 -2.79 3.50 3.43
C LYS A 42 -2.55 4.27 4.73
N ALA A 43 -2.48 5.60 4.66
CA ALA A 43 -2.35 6.45 5.85
C ALA A 43 -3.58 6.36 6.75
N LEU A 44 -4.79 6.37 6.18
CA LEU A 44 -6.03 6.24 6.95
C LEU A 44 -6.16 4.85 7.58
N GLN A 45 -5.75 3.80 6.86
CA GLN A 45 -5.68 2.45 7.40
C GLN A 45 -4.72 2.35 8.59
N LEU A 46 -3.54 2.95 8.47
CA LEU A 46 -2.58 3.05 9.55
C LEU A 46 -3.16 3.79 10.76
N LEU A 47 -3.79 4.95 10.55
CA LEU A 47 -4.43 5.73 11.62
C LEU A 47 -5.53 4.92 12.32
N LEU A 48 -6.38 4.21 11.58
CA LEU A 48 -7.46 3.42 12.18
C LEU A 48 -6.96 2.21 12.94
N SER A 49 -5.93 1.52 12.42
CA SER A 49 -5.28 0.41 13.15
C SER A 49 -4.59 0.89 14.44
N LEU A 50 -3.98 2.08 14.40
CA LEU A 50 -3.38 2.72 15.58
C LEU A 50 -4.45 3.14 16.60
N LEU A 51 -5.56 3.71 16.15
CA LEU A 51 -6.68 4.06 17.03
C LEU A 51 -7.28 2.82 17.68
N ALA A 52 -7.45 1.72 16.93
CA ALA A 52 -7.89 0.45 17.50
C ALA A 52 -6.94 -0.05 18.58
N PHE A 53 -5.62 0.00 18.34
CA PHE A 53 -4.59 -0.36 19.31
C PHE A 53 -4.60 0.54 20.55
N ILE A 54 -4.67 1.86 20.39
CA ILE A 54 -4.71 2.81 21.53
C ILE A 54 -5.99 2.63 22.34
N CYS A 55 -7.14 2.47 21.67
CA CYS A 55 -8.41 2.26 22.36
C CYS A 55 -8.42 0.98 23.19
N GLU A 56 -7.71 -0.06 22.73
CA GLU A 56 -7.52 -1.33 23.43
C GLU A 56 -6.60 -1.19 24.66
N GLU A 57 -5.43 -0.57 24.50
CA GLU A 57 -4.46 -0.36 25.59
C GLU A 57 -5.05 0.47 26.75
N VAL A 58 -6.01 1.35 26.45
CA VAL A 58 -6.72 2.17 27.44
C VAL A 58 -7.76 1.35 28.24
N VAL A 59 -8.15 0.15 27.79
CA VAL A 59 -9.07 -0.75 28.51
C VAL A 59 -8.32 -1.43 29.66
N SER A 60 -8.30 -0.78 30.82
CA SER A 60 -7.61 -1.27 32.03
C SER A 60 -8.37 -2.34 32.86
N GLN A 61 -9.56 -2.77 32.43
CA GLN A 61 -10.44 -3.69 33.16
C GLN A 61 -11.01 -4.73 32.21
N CYS A 62 -10.58 -5.99 32.33
CA CYS A 62 -11.10 -7.09 31.51
C CYS A 62 -11.48 -8.29 32.36
N THR A 63 -12.69 -8.80 32.14
CA THR A 63 -13.26 -10.02 32.76
C THR A 63 -12.84 -11.28 32.00
N LEU A 64 -12.48 -11.16 30.72
CA LEU A 64 -12.07 -12.27 29.84
C LEU A 64 -10.93 -11.84 28.90
N CYS A 65 -9.71 -11.74 29.44
CA CYS A 65 -8.55 -11.16 28.74
C CYS A 65 -8.12 -11.87 27.43
N GLY A 66 -8.61 -13.08 27.16
CA GLY A 66 -8.20 -13.85 25.97
C GLY A 66 -8.56 -13.18 24.64
N GLY A 67 -9.74 -12.54 24.56
CA GLY A 67 -10.18 -11.83 23.35
C GLY A 67 -9.39 -10.56 23.08
N LEU A 68 -9.03 -9.83 24.15
CA LEU A 68 -8.21 -8.63 24.06
C LEU A 68 -6.79 -8.93 23.56
N TYR A 69 -6.10 -9.89 24.19
CA TYR A 69 -4.72 -10.21 23.77
C TYR A 69 -4.61 -10.63 22.31
N PHE A 70 -5.63 -11.34 21.79
CA PHE A 70 -5.68 -11.69 20.38
C PHE A 70 -5.90 -10.45 19.49
N PHE A 71 -6.80 -9.56 19.88
CA PHE A 71 -7.07 -8.32 19.16
C PHE A 71 -5.88 -7.35 19.21
N GLU A 72 -5.19 -7.24 20.34
CA GLU A 72 -3.95 -6.49 20.53
C GLU A 72 -2.84 -6.98 19.58
N PHE A 73 -2.60 -8.29 19.54
CA PHE A 73 -1.60 -8.88 18.65
C PHE A 73 -1.91 -8.59 17.18
N VAL A 74 -3.17 -8.75 16.79
CA VAL A 74 -3.61 -8.52 15.40
C VAL A 74 -3.58 -7.03 15.04
N SER A 75 -3.98 -6.14 15.95
CA SER A 75 -3.95 -4.70 15.70
C SER A 75 -2.52 -4.15 15.62
N CYS A 76 -1.63 -4.58 16.51
CA CYS A 76 -0.21 -4.24 16.48
C CYS A 76 0.46 -4.73 15.19
N SER A 77 0.26 -6.00 14.82
CA SER A 77 0.81 -6.54 13.58
C SER A 77 0.25 -5.82 12.34
N ALA A 78 -1.05 -5.53 12.28
CA ALA A 78 -1.65 -4.76 11.18
C ALA A 78 -1.10 -3.34 11.06
N PHE A 79 -0.88 -2.67 12.20
CA PHE A 79 -0.24 -1.35 12.26
C PHE A 79 1.19 -1.40 11.74
N LEU A 80 2.01 -2.32 12.25
CA LEU A 80 3.42 -2.47 11.84
C LEU A 80 3.54 -2.84 10.36
N LEU A 81 2.69 -3.72 9.84
CA LEU A 81 2.67 -4.09 8.43
C LEU A 81 2.24 -2.92 7.54
N SER A 82 1.23 -2.15 7.95
CA SER A 82 0.80 -0.96 7.20
C SER A 82 1.88 0.12 7.21
N LEU A 83 2.56 0.32 8.34
CA LEU A 83 3.69 1.24 8.47
C LEU A 83 4.87 0.80 7.59
N LEU A 84 5.21 -0.48 7.60
CA LEU A 84 6.27 -1.05 6.78
C LEU A 84 5.99 -0.82 5.29
N ILE A 85 4.78 -1.13 4.82
CA ILE A 85 4.36 -0.89 3.43
C ILE A 85 4.48 0.60 3.09
N LEU A 86 4.00 1.48 3.97
CA LEU A 86 4.08 2.92 3.77
C LEU A 86 5.53 3.38 3.64
N ILE A 87 6.43 2.92 4.51
CA ILE A 87 7.85 3.24 4.45
C ILE A 87 8.45 2.74 3.12
N VAL A 88 8.15 1.52 2.69
CA VAL A 88 8.64 0.97 1.42
C VAL A 88 8.19 1.82 0.23
N TYR A 89 6.94 2.27 0.22
CA TYR A 89 6.43 3.16 -0.84
C TYR A 89 7.02 4.57 -0.79
N CYS A 90 7.39 5.05 0.39
CA CYS A 90 7.97 6.38 0.58
C CYS A 90 9.47 6.43 0.34
N THR A 91 10.16 5.29 0.44
CA THR A 91 11.62 5.17 0.29
C THR A 91 11.98 4.90 -1.18
N PRO A 92 13.10 5.42 -1.70
CA PRO A 92 13.59 5.11 -3.05
C PRO A 92 13.94 3.63 -3.27
N VAL A 93 13.94 2.81 -2.21
CA VAL A 93 14.07 1.34 -2.31
C VAL A 93 13.02 0.75 -3.25
N TYR A 94 11.82 1.35 -3.35
CA TYR A 94 10.79 0.91 -4.31
C TYR A 94 11.28 0.84 -5.76
N ASP A 95 12.20 1.72 -6.20
CA ASP A 95 12.73 1.70 -7.56
C ASP A 95 13.73 0.55 -7.78
N GLN A 96 14.35 0.06 -6.71
CA GLN A 96 15.32 -1.04 -6.77
C GLN A 96 14.63 -2.40 -6.76
N VAL A 97 13.37 -2.47 -6.31
CA VAL A 97 12.57 -3.69 -6.30
C VAL A 97 11.59 -3.69 -7.46
N ASP A 98 11.40 -4.85 -8.09
CA ASP A 98 10.43 -5.01 -9.17
C ASP A 98 9.03 -4.52 -8.76
N THR A 99 8.60 -3.40 -9.34
CA THR A 99 7.26 -2.81 -9.19
C THR A 99 6.11 -3.85 -9.22
N PRO A 100 6.08 -4.84 -10.13
CA PRO A 100 5.00 -5.83 -10.14
C PRO A 100 5.02 -6.76 -8.92
N LYS A 101 6.20 -7.09 -8.37
CA LYS A 101 6.35 -7.95 -7.20
C LYS A 101 5.90 -7.23 -5.93
N VAL A 102 6.25 -5.96 -5.77
CA VAL A 102 5.80 -5.15 -4.63
C VAL A 102 4.28 -4.99 -4.65
N LYS A 103 3.67 -4.71 -5.82
CA LYS A 103 2.21 -4.60 -5.96
C LYS A 103 1.48 -5.93 -5.70
N GLN A 104 2.12 -7.06 -5.97
CA GLN A 104 1.56 -8.38 -5.63
C GLN A 104 1.67 -8.64 -4.12
N SER A 105 2.81 -8.30 -3.51
CA SER A 105 3.01 -8.42 -2.07
C SER A 105 2.02 -7.55 -1.28
N ASP A 106 1.85 -6.27 -1.65
CA ASP A 106 0.89 -5.35 -1.01
C ASP A 106 -0.55 -5.89 -1.08
N PHE A 107 -0.91 -6.53 -2.19
CA PHE A 107 -2.22 -7.18 -2.34
C PHE A 107 -2.40 -8.33 -1.33
N TYR A 108 -1.45 -9.25 -1.22
CA TYR A 108 -1.54 -10.35 -0.25
C TYR A 108 -1.48 -9.84 1.18
N LEU A 109 -0.66 -8.83 1.45
CA LEU A 109 -0.48 -8.28 2.78
C LEU A 109 -1.75 -7.57 3.25
N THR A 110 -2.36 -6.76 2.39
CA THR A 110 -3.64 -6.10 2.68
C THR A 110 -4.79 -7.09 2.80
N ALA A 111 -4.83 -8.13 1.95
CA ALA A 111 -5.84 -9.19 2.03
C ALA A 111 -5.73 -9.99 3.34
N GLY A 112 -4.52 -10.42 3.68
CA GLY A 112 -4.24 -11.20 4.88
C GLY A 112 -4.50 -10.40 6.15
N THR A 113 -3.98 -9.18 6.23
CA THR A 113 -4.24 -8.30 7.37
C THR A 113 -5.72 -7.97 7.52
N GLY A 114 -6.43 -7.62 6.44
CA GLY A 114 -7.87 -7.36 6.48
C GLY A 114 -8.69 -8.55 6.96
N PHE A 115 -8.39 -9.77 6.50
CA PHE A 115 -9.09 -10.97 6.93
C PHE A 115 -8.85 -11.31 8.40
N VAL A 116 -7.59 -11.27 8.85
CA VAL A 116 -7.22 -11.57 10.25
C VAL A 116 -7.78 -10.50 11.19
N PHE A 117 -7.75 -9.23 10.80
CA PHE A 117 -8.29 -8.11 11.57
C PHE A 117 -9.82 -8.18 11.71
N LEU A 118 -10.53 -8.60 10.66
CA LEU A 118 -11.96 -8.88 10.69
C LEU A 118 -12.28 -9.99 11.69
N LEU A 119 -11.55 -11.12 11.62
CA LEU A 119 -11.73 -12.24 12.56
C LEU A 119 -11.48 -11.81 14.01
N ALA A 120 -10.40 -11.04 14.25
CA ALA A 120 -10.12 -10.51 15.57
C ALA A 120 -11.25 -9.62 16.10
N SER A 121 -11.83 -8.78 15.24
CA SER A 121 -12.98 -7.92 15.60
C SER A 121 -14.23 -8.75 15.94
N ILE A 122 -14.50 -9.85 15.22
CA ILE A 122 -15.62 -10.77 15.51
C ILE A 122 -15.41 -11.49 16.85
N ILE A 123 -14.20 -11.96 17.11
CA ILE A 123 -13.87 -12.65 18.36
C ILE A 123 -14.01 -11.66 19.52
N PHE A 124 -13.45 -10.47 19.38
CA PHE A 124 -13.50 -9.40 20.38
C PHE A 124 -14.94 -9.00 20.74
N VAL A 125 -15.80 -8.76 19.74
CA VAL A 125 -17.21 -8.42 20.00
C VAL A 125 -17.97 -9.56 20.68
N SER A 126 -17.58 -10.82 20.44
CA SER A 126 -18.23 -11.99 21.02
C SER A 126 -17.86 -12.23 22.49
N THR A 127 -16.74 -11.66 22.95
CA THR A 127 -16.17 -11.91 24.28
C THR A 127 -16.27 -10.76 25.27
N HIS A 128 -16.62 -9.54 24.84
CA HIS A 128 -16.60 -8.36 25.71
C HIS A 128 -17.90 -8.15 26.53
N ASP A 129 -17.77 -7.55 27.73
CA ASP A 129 -18.87 -7.31 28.69
C ASP A 129 -19.47 -5.89 28.58
N ARG A 130 -19.54 -5.36 27.34
CA ARG A 130 -20.18 -4.07 26.98
C ARG A 130 -19.74 -2.86 27.82
N THR A 131 -18.49 -2.81 28.26
CA THR A 131 -17.98 -1.59 28.89
C THR A 131 -17.83 -0.48 27.84
N LYS A 132 -17.89 0.79 28.26
CA LYS A 132 -17.82 1.94 27.34
C LYS A 132 -16.53 1.95 26.51
N ALA A 133 -15.42 1.50 27.10
CA ALA A 133 -14.12 1.47 26.44
C ALA A 133 -14.02 0.33 25.42
N GLU A 134 -14.49 -0.88 25.78
CA GLU A 134 -14.56 -2.03 24.85
C GLU A 134 -15.47 -1.74 23.65
N ILE A 135 -16.60 -1.04 23.86
CA ILE A 135 -17.48 -0.63 22.77
C ILE A 135 -16.73 0.30 21.80
N ALA A 136 -15.96 1.27 22.31
CA ALA A 136 -15.17 2.15 21.46
C ALA A 136 -14.12 1.38 20.66
N ALA A 137 -13.35 0.50 21.31
CA ALA A 137 -12.39 -0.38 20.65
C ALA A 137 -13.04 -1.24 19.56
N THR A 138 -14.23 -1.79 19.84
CA THR A 138 -15.00 -2.59 18.88
C THR A 138 -15.41 -1.77 17.65
N VAL A 139 -15.92 -0.55 17.84
CA VAL A 139 -16.32 0.32 16.72
C VAL A 139 -15.12 0.68 15.84
N PHE A 140 -14.00 1.07 16.44
CA PHE A 140 -12.78 1.37 15.69
C PHE A 140 -12.21 0.14 15.01
N GLY A 141 -12.31 -1.04 15.62
CA GLY A 141 -11.98 -2.33 15.00
C GLY A 141 -12.81 -2.60 13.74
N PHE A 142 -14.13 -2.49 13.82
CA PHE A 142 -14.97 -2.66 12.62
C PHE A 142 -14.68 -1.61 11.54
N LEU A 143 -14.49 -0.35 11.91
CA LEU A 143 -14.10 0.70 10.96
C LEU A 143 -12.78 0.40 10.25
N ALA A 144 -11.77 -0.05 10.99
CA ALA A 144 -10.50 -0.47 10.42
C ALA A 144 -10.72 -1.67 9.47
N SER A 145 -11.47 -2.69 9.88
CA SER A 145 -11.75 -3.87 9.04
C SER A 145 -12.42 -3.50 7.71
N ILE A 146 -13.40 -2.59 7.74
CA ILE A 146 -14.09 -2.08 6.54
C ILE A 146 -13.10 -1.35 5.63
N MET A 147 -12.20 -0.55 6.20
CA MET A 147 -11.19 0.16 5.43
C MET A 147 -10.21 -0.80 4.75
N PHE A 148 -9.68 -1.80 5.47
CA PHE A 148 -8.83 -2.85 4.89
C PHE A 148 -9.56 -3.64 3.78
N LEU A 149 -10.82 -4.01 4.01
CA LEU A 149 -11.67 -4.69 3.00
C LEU A 149 -11.89 -3.80 1.77
N SER A 150 -12.15 -2.51 1.97
CA SER A 150 -12.37 -1.58 0.86
C SER A 150 -11.11 -1.40 0.01
N ASP A 151 -9.93 -1.29 0.62
CA ASP A 151 -8.66 -1.20 -0.10
C ASP A 151 -8.39 -2.50 -0.87
N PHE A 152 -8.67 -3.65 -0.26
CA PHE A 152 -8.60 -4.95 -0.95
C PHE A 152 -9.55 -5.03 -2.15
N VAL A 153 -10.80 -4.60 -2.01
CA VAL A 153 -11.81 -4.59 -3.08
C VAL A 153 -11.40 -3.65 -4.21
N ILE A 154 -10.91 -2.45 -3.90
CA ILE A 154 -10.39 -1.50 -4.90
C ILE A 154 -9.24 -2.13 -5.68
N MET A 155 -8.28 -2.75 -4.99
CA MET A 155 -7.16 -3.44 -5.63
C MET A 155 -7.63 -4.61 -6.50
N LEU A 156 -8.62 -5.38 -6.06
CA LEU A 156 -9.22 -6.45 -6.87
C LEU A 156 -9.84 -5.91 -8.16
N PHE A 157 -10.59 -4.82 -8.08
CA PHE A 157 -11.22 -4.20 -9.25
C PHE A 157 -10.17 -3.71 -10.26
N GLU A 158 -9.12 -3.04 -9.80
CA GLU A 158 -8.03 -2.60 -10.67
C GLU A 158 -7.30 -3.79 -11.32
N ARG A 159 -7.02 -4.86 -10.56
CA ARG A 159 -6.41 -6.09 -11.11
C ARG A 159 -7.29 -6.76 -12.15
N ARG A 160 -8.61 -6.81 -11.93
CA ARG A 160 -9.56 -7.34 -12.93
C ARG A 160 -9.59 -6.45 -14.16
N GLN A 161 -9.56 -5.13 -14.01
CA GLN A 161 -9.53 -4.20 -15.13
C GLN A 161 -8.25 -4.33 -15.95
N GLU A 162 -7.08 -4.42 -15.30
CA GLU A 162 -5.79 -4.69 -15.95
C GLU A 162 -5.84 -6.00 -16.76
N SER A 163 -6.42 -7.06 -16.18
CA SER A 163 -6.56 -8.36 -16.83
C SER A 163 -7.50 -8.30 -18.05
N GLN A 164 -8.58 -7.51 -17.94
CA GLN A 164 -9.54 -7.31 -19.03
C GLN A 164 -9.01 -6.41 -20.15
N MET A 165 -8.05 -5.52 -19.89
CA MET A 165 -7.38 -4.74 -20.95
C MET A 165 -6.28 -5.54 -21.65
N ARG A 166 -5.62 -6.47 -20.95
CA ARG A 166 -4.59 -7.33 -21.54
C ARG A 166 -5.14 -8.44 -22.45
N LYS A 167 -6.36 -8.93 -22.15
CA LYS A 167 -7.06 -9.95 -22.94
C LYS A 167 -7.44 -9.51 -24.38
N PRO A 168 -7.93 -8.29 -24.66
CA PRO A 168 -8.24 -7.82 -26.01
C PRO A 168 -6.99 -7.51 -26.83
N GLU A 169 -5.87 -7.08 -26.23
CA GLU A 169 -4.60 -6.88 -26.95
C GLU A 169 -4.00 -8.20 -27.44
N ALA A 170 -4.03 -9.26 -26.61
CA ALA A 170 -3.59 -10.59 -27.03
C ALA A 170 -4.45 -11.16 -28.17
N ALA A 171 -5.76 -10.90 -28.16
CA ALA A 171 -6.67 -11.28 -29.23
C ALA A 171 -6.44 -10.48 -30.52
N ARG A 172 -6.09 -9.19 -30.41
CA ARG A 172 -5.75 -8.32 -31.56
C ARG A 172 -4.41 -8.69 -32.20
N SER A 173 -3.39 -9.00 -31.41
CA SER A 173 -2.09 -9.46 -31.93
C SER A 173 -2.16 -10.85 -32.57
N ALA A 174 -3.02 -11.75 -32.08
CA ALA A 174 -3.28 -13.04 -32.74
C ALA A 174 -4.02 -12.87 -34.08
N GLY A 175 -4.92 -11.89 -34.19
CA GLY A 175 -5.57 -11.52 -35.44
C GLY A 175 -4.62 -10.84 -36.45
N ALA A 176 -3.72 -9.97 -35.98
CA ALA A 176 -2.76 -9.28 -36.85
C ALA A 176 -1.66 -10.20 -37.39
N LEU A 177 -1.28 -11.26 -36.64
CA LEU A 177 -0.29 -12.25 -37.11
C LEU A 177 -0.86 -13.25 -38.12
N THR A 178 -2.18 -13.29 -38.29
CA THR A 178 -2.87 -14.19 -39.24
C THR A 178 -3.30 -13.49 -40.52
N GLU A 179 -3.03 -12.19 -40.67
CA GLU A 179 -3.23 -11.50 -41.94
C GLU A 179 -2.06 -11.86 -42.88
N PRO A 180 -2.29 -12.65 -43.94
CA PRO A 180 -1.23 -12.97 -44.89
C PRO A 180 -0.84 -11.67 -45.59
N LEU A 181 0.45 -11.36 -45.56
CA LEU A 181 1.08 -10.28 -46.30
C LEU A 181 0.97 -10.59 -47.82
N ASN A 182 -0.21 -10.41 -48.41
CA ASN A 182 -0.45 -10.69 -49.82
C ASN A 182 -1.48 -9.73 -50.43
N ALA A 183 -0.98 -8.65 -51.04
CA ALA A 183 -1.26 -8.23 -52.42
C ALA A 183 -0.38 -7.02 -52.77
#